data_AF-A0A5C7PRB8-F1
#
_entry.id   AF-A0A5C7PRB8-F1
#
_cell.length_a   1.000
_cell.length_b   1.000
_cell.length_c   1.000
_cell.angle_alpha   90.00
_cell.angle_beta   90.00
_cell.angle_gamma   90.00
#
_symmetry.space_group_name_H-M   'P 1'
#
loop_
_entity.id
_entity.type
_entity.pdbx_description
1 polymer ?
#
loop_
_entity_poly.entity_id
_entity_poly.type
_entity_poly.pdbx_seq_one_letter_code
_entity_poly.pdbx_strand_id
1 'polypeptide(L)'
;MWRWIVLAFALLFIASRLTRLRPSAHDKKLELLRQTAAQMGLAVRFWTLRTSGYQRRQLPESGYMYYFPWPITDQPQALWAVWLSAEGEVQNIAGNVPALAQQWLVAFRQNFPEHWAMLECSATGIGLLWQERGEPDDVKNIAQALDVLRKNFDVIVN
;
A
#
# COMPACT_ATOMS: atom_id res chain seq x y z
N MET A 1 -39.60 -41.09 11.78
CA MET A 1 -38.64 -40.43 12.71
C MET A 1 -37.25 -40.25 12.09
N TRP A 2 -36.63 -41.29 11.53
CA TRP A 2 -35.28 -41.26 10.93
C TRP A 2 -35.03 -40.19 9.84
N ARG A 3 -36.00 -39.94 8.95
CA ARG A 3 -35.87 -38.95 7.85
C ARG A 3 -35.62 -37.52 8.35
N TRP A 4 -36.16 -37.15 9.51
CA TRP A 4 -35.96 -35.82 10.10
C TRP A 4 -34.57 -35.64 10.71
N ILE A 5 -33.97 -36.72 11.22
CA ILE A 5 -32.60 -36.71 11.76
C ILE A 5 -31.59 -36.48 10.64
N VAL A 6 -31.76 -37.16 9.50
CA VAL A 6 -30.88 -37.00 8.33
C VAL A 6 -30.97 -35.58 7.76
N LEU A 7 -32.18 -35.01 7.66
CA LEU A 7 -32.38 -33.62 7.22
C LEU A 7 -31.73 -32.61 8.18
N ALA A 8 -31.87 -32.81 9.49
CA ALA A 8 -31.24 -31.94 10.48
C ALA A 8 -29.70 -31.97 10.40
N PHE A 9 -29.11 -33.16 10.21
CA PHE A 9 -27.66 -33.31 10.04
C PHE A 9 -27.15 -32.65 8.76
N ALA A 10 -27.87 -32.78 7.64
CA ALA A 10 -27.51 -32.13 6.38
C ALA A 10 -27.53 -30.60 6.50
N LEU A 11 -28.56 -30.04 7.16
CA LEU A 11 -28.67 -28.61 7.44
C LEU A 11 -27.53 -28.11 8.34
N LEU A 12 -27.21 -28.85 9.40
CA LEU A 12 -26.08 -28.52 10.29
C LEU A 12 -24.74 -28.56 9.56
N PHE A 13 -24.53 -29.52 8.66
CA PHE A 13 -23.29 -29.63 7.89
C PHE A 13 -23.10 -28.44 6.93
N ILE A 14 -24.18 -28.01 6.25
CA ILE A 14 -24.16 -26.84 5.37
C ILE A 14 -23.96 -25.56 6.18
N ALA A 15 -24.66 -25.40 7.31
CA ALA A 15 -24.50 -24.25 8.19
C ALA A 15 -23.08 -24.14 8.78
N SER A 16 -22.47 -25.28 9.15
CA SER A 16 -21.09 -25.35 9.66
C SER A 16 -20.06 -24.89 8.62
N ARG A 17 -20.29 -25.18 7.33
CA ARG A 17 -19.43 -24.70 6.25
C ARG A 17 -19.57 -23.19 6.02
N LEU A 18 -20.79 -22.66 6.17
CA LEU A 18 -21.07 -21.23 5.97
C LEU A 18 -20.50 -20.34 7.10
N THR A 19 -20.46 -20.82 8.34
CA THR A 19 -19.93 -20.03 9.46
C THR A 19 -18.42 -19.80 9.40
N ARG A 20 -17.67 -20.60 8.62
CA ARG A 20 -16.22 -20.40 8.39
C ARG A 20 -15.87 -19.32 7.38
N LEU A 21 -16.84 -18.79 6.63
CA LEU A 21 -16.60 -17.78 5.59
C LEU A 21 -16.82 -16.34 6.07
N ARG A 22 -17.04 -16.12 7.38
CA ARG A 22 -17.27 -14.77 7.89
C ARG A 22 -15.91 -14.02 7.95
N PRO A 23 -15.73 -12.95 7.16
CA PRO A 23 -14.48 -12.19 7.17
C PRO A 23 -14.25 -11.58 8.55
N SER A 24 -12.99 -11.61 8.99
CA SER A 24 -12.60 -11.04 10.27
C SER A 24 -12.77 -9.52 10.27
N ALA A 25 -12.78 -8.89 11.44
CA ALA A 25 -12.81 -7.42 11.52
C ALA A 25 -11.60 -6.79 10.83
N HIS A 26 -10.45 -7.47 10.89
CA HIS A 26 -9.23 -7.04 10.20
C HIS A 26 -9.38 -7.09 8.68
N ASP A 27 -9.92 -8.20 8.13
CA ASP A 27 -10.13 -8.33 6.69
C ASP A 27 -11.07 -7.26 6.15
N LYS A 28 -12.14 -6.95 6.89
CA LYS A 28 -13.05 -5.85 6.56
C LYS A 28 -12.38 -4.49 6.58
N LYS A 29 -11.49 -4.24 7.54
CA LYS A 29 -10.71 -3.00 7.60
C LYS A 29 -9.79 -2.89 6.39
N LEU A 30 -9.04 -3.94 6.06
CA LEU A 30 -8.16 -3.95 4.88
C LEU A 30 -8.95 -3.77 3.58
N GLU A 31 -10.10 -4.43 3.47
CA GLU A 31 -11.01 -4.27 2.34
C GLU A 31 -11.45 -2.81 2.19
N LEU A 32 -11.84 -2.14 3.29
CA LEU A 32 -12.24 -0.74 3.28
C LEU A 32 -11.10 0.20 2.86
N LEU A 33 -9.88 -0.03 3.36
CA LEU A 33 -8.70 0.75 2.96
C LEU A 33 -8.42 0.62 1.46
N ARG A 34 -8.50 -0.60 0.92
CA ARG A 34 -8.24 -0.87 -0.51
C ARG A 34 -9.37 -0.39 -1.41
N GLN A 35 -10.63 -0.47 -0.97
CA GLN A 35 -11.76 0.15 -1.66
C GLN A 35 -11.59 1.67 -1.74
N THR A 36 -11.16 2.29 -0.64
CA THR A 36 -10.88 3.74 -0.60
C THR A 36 -9.72 4.10 -1.53
N ALA A 37 -8.65 3.29 -1.54
CA ALA A 37 -7.55 3.47 -2.48
C ALA A 37 -8.02 3.43 -3.94
N ALA A 38 -8.84 2.43 -4.29
CA ALA A 38 -9.40 2.30 -5.63
C ALA A 38 -10.30 3.50 -6.01
N GLN A 39 -11.12 4.00 -5.09
CA GLN A 39 -11.92 5.22 -5.30
C GLN A 39 -11.06 6.46 -5.56
N MET A 40 -9.88 6.52 -4.97
CA MET A 40 -8.89 7.59 -5.20
C MET A 40 -8.01 7.35 -6.43
N GLY A 41 -8.23 6.27 -7.19
CA GLY A 41 -7.47 5.91 -8.38
C GLY A 41 -6.14 5.21 -8.12
N LEU A 42 -5.87 4.80 -6.87
CA LEU A 42 -4.70 4.03 -6.51
C LEU A 42 -4.92 2.54 -6.79
N ALA A 43 -3.89 1.90 -7.32
CA ALA A 43 -3.76 0.45 -7.32
C ALA A 43 -3.02 -0.01 -6.05
N VAL A 44 -3.37 -1.19 -5.55
CA VAL A 44 -2.70 -1.82 -4.40
C VAL A 44 -2.09 -3.14 -4.87
N ARG A 45 -0.79 -3.31 -4.65
CA ARG A 45 -0.10 -4.58 -4.95
C ARG A 45 0.68 -5.07 -3.75
N PHE A 46 0.78 -6.39 -3.62
CA PHE A 46 1.70 -6.99 -2.67
C PHE A 46 3.14 -6.79 -3.16
N TRP A 47 3.99 -6.33 -2.26
CA TRP A 47 5.39 -6.05 -2.54
C TRP A 47 6.26 -6.92 -1.66
N THR A 48 7.36 -7.40 -2.22
CA THR A 48 8.38 -8.14 -1.46
C THR A 48 9.77 -7.64 -1.80
N LEU A 49 10.67 -7.71 -0.82
CA LEU A 49 12.07 -7.35 -1.01
C LEU A 49 12.76 -8.21 -2.07
N ARG A 50 12.33 -9.46 -2.24
CA ARG A 50 12.88 -10.37 -3.25
C ARG A 50 12.59 -9.90 -4.67
N THR A 51 11.43 -9.28 -4.88
CA THR A 51 10.97 -8.84 -6.21
C THR A 51 11.32 -7.38 -6.52
N SER A 52 11.80 -6.62 -5.54
CA SER A 52 12.03 -5.18 -5.69
C SER A 52 13.39 -4.82 -6.30
N GLY A 53 14.35 -5.73 -6.28
CA GLY A 53 15.72 -5.46 -6.75
C GLY A 53 16.55 -4.58 -5.81
N TYR A 54 16.02 -4.17 -4.65
CA TYR A 54 16.76 -3.41 -3.64
C TYR A 54 17.62 -4.33 -2.76
N GLN A 55 18.76 -3.81 -2.30
CA GLN A 55 19.64 -4.54 -1.40
C GLN A 55 19.03 -4.66 0.01
N ARG A 56 19.39 -5.74 0.70
CA ARG A 56 18.81 -6.20 1.98
C ARG A 56 19.19 -5.37 3.21
N ARG A 57 19.39 -4.04 3.07
CA ARG A 57 19.68 -3.16 4.20
C ARG A 57 18.39 -2.45 4.62
N GLN A 58 17.87 -2.88 5.77
CA GLN A 58 16.82 -2.20 6.57
C GLN A 58 15.41 -2.09 5.96
N LEU A 59 15.16 -2.61 4.76
CA LEU A 59 13.82 -2.72 4.20
C LEU A 59 13.05 -3.92 4.78
N PRO A 60 11.71 -3.84 4.90
CA PRO A 60 10.86 -4.93 5.37
C PRO A 60 10.86 -6.07 4.34
N GLU A 61 10.59 -7.28 4.79
CA GLU A 61 10.54 -8.44 3.88
C GLU A 61 9.37 -8.35 2.89
N SER A 62 8.24 -7.78 3.34
CA SER A 62 7.03 -7.62 2.55
C SER A 62 6.16 -6.46 3.06
N GLY A 63 5.29 -5.97 2.19
CA GLY A 63 4.27 -4.97 2.51
C GLY A 63 3.29 -4.76 1.36
N TYR A 64 2.45 -3.74 1.47
CA TYR A 64 1.53 -3.36 0.40
C TYR A 64 1.91 -2.01 -0.17
N MET A 65 2.05 -1.97 -1.48
CA MET A 65 2.38 -0.79 -2.24
C MET A 65 1.09 -0.17 -2.78
N TYR A 66 0.81 1.05 -2.36
CA TYR A 66 -0.28 1.90 -2.86
C TYR A 66 0.31 2.84 -3.88
N TYR A 67 -0.12 2.76 -5.14
CA TYR A 67 0.55 3.47 -6.21
C TYR A 67 -0.40 3.95 -7.29
N PHE A 68 -0.03 5.05 -7.94
CA PHE A 68 -0.62 5.44 -9.22
C PHE A 68 0.14 4.75 -10.34
N PRO A 69 -0.50 3.88 -11.12
CA PRO A 69 0.13 3.32 -12.30
C PRO A 69 0.38 4.42 -13.33
N TRP A 70 1.52 4.39 -13.99
CA TRP A 70 1.74 5.23 -15.15
C TRP A 70 0.88 4.76 -16.33
N PRO A 71 0.34 5.67 -17.15
CA PRO A 71 -0.12 5.31 -18.49
C PRO A 71 1.01 4.65 -19.28
N ILE A 72 0.68 3.71 -20.17
CA ILE A 72 1.69 3.02 -21.01
C ILE A 72 2.51 4.01 -21.85
N THR A 73 1.93 5.18 -22.16
CA THR A 73 2.54 6.26 -22.95
C THR A 73 3.53 7.12 -22.16
N ASP A 74 3.40 7.17 -20.84
CA ASP A 74 4.06 8.18 -20.00
C ASP A 74 5.04 7.48 -19.06
N GLN A 75 6.27 7.28 -19.53
CA GLN A 75 7.31 6.71 -18.68
C GLN A 75 8.00 7.80 -17.85
N PRO A 76 8.29 7.54 -16.57
CA PRO A 76 8.98 8.50 -15.72
C PRO A 76 10.41 8.70 -16.21
N GLN A 77 10.87 9.95 -16.24
CA GLN A 77 12.22 10.30 -16.67
C GLN A 77 13.29 9.91 -15.64
N ALA A 78 12.90 9.84 -14.36
CA ALA A 78 13.78 9.48 -13.26
C ALA A 78 13.13 8.44 -12.35
N LEU A 79 13.90 7.39 -12.05
CA LEU A 79 13.55 6.38 -11.06
C LEU A 79 14.29 6.68 -9.76
N TRP A 80 13.56 6.64 -8.65
CA TRP A 80 14.13 6.91 -7.34
C TRP A 80 13.32 6.20 -6.26
N ALA A 81 13.96 5.96 -5.12
CA ALA A 81 13.30 5.43 -3.94
C ALA A 81 13.92 6.00 -2.68
N VAL A 82 13.08 6.31 -1.71
CA VAL A 82 13.47 6.82 -0.40
C VAL A 82 12.71 6.07 0.68
N TRP A 83 13.43 5.76 1.73
CA TRP A 83 12.99 4.94 2.85
C TRP A 83 12.95 5.78 4.12
N LEU A 84 11.89 5.62 4.89
CA LEU A 84 11.78 6.07 6.27
C LEU A 84 11.79 4.85 7.18
N SER A 85 12.81 4.72 8.02
CA SER A 85 12.92 3.61 8.98
C SER A 85 11.91 3.77 10.14
N ALA A 86 11.75 2.74 10.98
CA ALA A 86 10.90 2.85 12.17
C ALA A 86 11.49 3.79 13.23
N GLU A 87 12.82 3.92 13.25
CA GLU A 87 13.57 4.92 14.01
C GLU A 87 13.45 6.32 13.38
N GLY A 88 12.87 6.37 12.18
CA GLY A 88 12.58 7.49 11.30
C GLY A 88 13.79 8.25 10.79
N GLU A 89 14.85 7.48 10.52
CA GLU A 89 15.91 7.91 9.62
C GLU A 89 15.39 7.89 8.19
N VAL A 90 15.65 8.96 7.43
CA VAL A 90 15.34 9.02 6.00
C VAL A 90 16.59 8.63 5.21
N GLN A 91 16.46 7.63 4.34
CA GLN A 91 17.56 7.08 3.56
C GLN A 91 17.21 7.01 2.08
N ASN A 92 18.09 7.52 1.23
CA ASN A 92 17.93 7.41 -0.22
C ASN A 92 18.39 6.02 -0.68
N ILE A 93 17.46 5.24 -1.20
CA ILE A 93 17.69 3.84 -1.61
C ILE A 93 18.14 3.77 -3.07
N ALA A 94 17.57 4.62 -3.92
CA ALA A 94 17.88 4.65 -5.35
C ALA A 94 17.66 6.02 -5.96
N GLY A 95 18.45 6.33 -7.00
CA GLY A 95 18.30 7.53 -7.82
C GLY A 95 18.52 8.84 -7.06
N ASN A 96 18.21 9.95 -7.74
CA ASN A 96 18.19 11.26 -7.11
C ASN A 96 16.79 11.53 -6.54
N VAL A 97 16.67 11.48 -5.22
CA VAL A 97 15.38 11.63 -4.54
C VAL A 97 15.00 13.12 -4.48
N PRO A 98 13.82 13.51 -5.01
CA PRO A 98 13.32 14.87 -4.95
C PRO A 98 13.15 15.38 -3.52
N ALA A 99 13.47 16.65 -3.26
CA ALA A 99 13.31 17.25 -1.94
C ALA A 99 11.85 17.16 -1.43
N LEU A 100 10.88 17.34 -2.33
CA LEU A 100 9.45 17.22 -2.00
C LEU A 100 9.09 15.82 -1.48
N ALA A 101 9.68 14.77 -2.06
CA ALA A 101 9.48 13.38 -1.63
C ALA A 101 10.04 13.14 -0.21
N GLN A 102 11.23 13.68 0.08
CA GLN A 102 11.83 13.58 1.43
C GLN A 102 11.01 14.36 2.47
N GLN A 103 10.60 15.59 2.14
CA GLN A 103 9.76 16.43 3.02
C GLN A 103 8.43 15.75 3.33
N TRP A 104 7.81 15.14 2.32
CA TRP A 104 6.56 14.42 2.52
C TRP A 104 6.73 13.22 3.45
N LEU A 105 7.82 12.42 3.32
CA LEU A 105 8.08 11.32 4.24
C LEU A 105 8.29 11.80 5.69
N VAL A 106 8.96 12.94 5.87
CA VAL A 106 9.11 13.54 7.21
C VAL A 106 7.74 13.95 7.79
N ALA A 107 6.87 14.55 6.98
CA ALA A 107 5.50 14.88 7.39
C ALA A 107 4.66 13.63 7.65
N PHE A 108 4.81 12.59 6.84
CA PHE A 108 4.15 11.29 7.03
C PHE A 108 4.49 10.70 8.40
N ARG A 109 5.76 10.77 8.83
CA ARG A 109 6.18 10.33 10.17
C ARG A 109 5.42 11.02 11.30
N GLN A 110 5.06 12.29 11.16
CA GLN A 110 4.34 13.02 12.21
C GLN A 110 2.95 12.42 12.48
N ASN A 111 2.30 11.89 11.43
CA ASN A 111 1.02 11.19 11.53
C ASN A 111 1.18 9.71 11.89
N PHE A 112 2.35 9.12 11.58
CA PHE A 112 2.65 7.70 11.76
C PHE A 112 4.00 7.48 12.44
N PRO A 113 4.18 7.89 13.71
CA PRO A 113 5.50 8.01 14.36
C PRO A 113 6.24 6.68 14.55
N GLU A 114 5.51 5.56 14.66
CA GLU A 114 6.07 4.22 14.85
C GLU A 114 6.13 3.39 13.56
N HIS A 115 5.79 3.99 12.42
CA HIS A 115 5.71 3.28 11.16
C HIS A 115 6.87 3.61 10.25
N TRP A 116 7.31 2.58 9.55
CA TRP A 116 8.17 2.74 8.40
C TRP A 116 7.35 3.01 7.14
N ALA A 117 7.97 3.62 6.13
CA ALA A 117 7.37 3.84 4.82
C ALA A 117 8.45 3.91 3.73
N MET A 118 8.15 3.41 2.54
CA MET A 118 9.01 3.61 1.37
C MET A 118 8.23 4.37 0.31
N LEU A 119 8.77 5.47 -0.19
CA LEU A 119 8.22 6.17 -1.35
C LEU A 119 9.09 5.85 -2.57
N GLU A 120 8.47 5.39 -3.64
CA GLU A 120 9.15 4.91 -4.84
C GLU A 120 8.53 5.52 -6.10
N CYS A 121 9.38 6.01 -7.00
CA CYS A 121 9.05 6.25 -8.39
C CYS A 121 9.74 5.17 -9.24
N SER A 122 8.94 4.28 -9.80
CA SER A 122 9.37 3.12 -10.59
C SER A 122 8.82 3.22 -12.02
N ALA A 123 9.30 2.37 -12.92
CA ALA A 123 8.73 2.26 -14.28
C ALA A 123 7.23 1.87 -14.30
N THR A 124 6.69 1.37 -13.19
CA THR A 124 5.28 0.94 -13.08
C THR A 124 4.35 1.99 -12.51
N GLY A 125 4.90 2.97 -11.80
CA GLY A 125 4.11 3.98 -11.08
C GLY A 125 4.91 4.69 -10.01
N ILE A 126 4.26 5.68 -9.40
CA ILE A 126 4.71 6.29 -8.14
C ILE A 126 3.85 5.77 -6.99
N GLY A 127 4.48 5.34 -5.90
CA GLY A 127 3.76 4.72 -4.80
C GLY A 127 4.45 4.73 -3.46
N LEU A 128 3.65 4.38 -2.45
CA LEU A 128 4.02 4.25 -1.05
C LEU A 128 3.89 2.79 -0.61
N LEU A 129 4.99 2.20 -0.13
CA LEU A 129 4.98 0.97 0.63
C LEU A 129 4.57 1.28 2.07
N TRP A 130 3.46 0.67 2.50
CA TRP A 130 2.85 0.92 3.80
C TRP A 130 2.33 -0.36 4.45
N GLN A 131 2.17 -0.32 5.77
CA GLN A 131 1.74 -1.45 6.60
C GLN A 131 0.21 -1.62 6.71
N GLU A 132 -0.59 -0.78 6.05
CA GLU A 132 -2.07 -0.80 6.11
C GLU A 132 -2.64 -0.65 7.55
N ARG A 133 -1.97 0.12 8.41
CA ARG A 133 -2.36 0.27 9.84
C ARG A 133 -3.26 1.48 10.16
N GLY A 134 -3.46 2.39 9.20
CA GLY A 134 -4.27 3.60 9.36
C GLY A 134 -5.76 3.41 9.08
N GLU A 135 -6.44 4.52 8.83
CA GLU A 135 -7.87 4.64 8.54
C GLU A 135 -8.11 5.11 7.09
N PRO A 136 -9.36 5.05 6.56
CA PRO A 136 -9.64 5.46 5.19
C PRO A 136 -9.22 6.89 4.84
N ASP A 137 -9.31 7.83 5.79
CA ASP A 137 -8.86 9.21 5.57
C ASP A 137 -7.35 9.31 5.39
N ASP A 138 -6.57 8.42 6.01
CA ASP A 138 -5.13 8.32 5.78
C ASP A 138 -4.82 7.90 4.34
N VAL A 139 -5.61 6.97 3.80
CA VAL A 139 -5.50 6.54 2.40
C VAL A 139 -5.79 7.70 1.44
N LYS A 140 -6.77 8.55 1.77
CA LYS A 140 -7.06 9.77 0.98
C LYS A 140 -5.88 10.74 1.02
N ASN A 141 -5.31 10.95 2.21
CA ASN A 141 -4.13 11.82 2.38
C ASN A 141 -2.92 11.30 1.60
N ILE A 142 -2.67 9.98 1.66
CA ILE A 142 -1.64 9.31 0.87
C ILE A 142 -1.89 9.51 -0.62
N ALA A 143 -3.12 9.29 -1.09
CA ALA A 143 -3.47 9.46 -2.51
C ALA A 143 -3.25 10.90 -2.99
N GLN A 144 -3.69 11.89 -2.21
CA GLN A 144 -3.50 13.30 -2.53
C GLN A 144 -2.02 13.65 -2.61
N ALA A 145 -1.21 13.18 -1.66
CA ALA A 145 0.22 13.43 -1.67
C ALA A 145 0.94 12.77 -2.86
N LEU A 146 0.60 11.51 -3.16
CA LEU A 146 1.13 10.82 -4.32
C LEU A 146 0.73 11.54 -5.61
N ASP A 147 -0.48 12.08 -5.71
CA ASP A 147 -0.94 12.84 -6.88
C ASP A 147 -0.22 14.19 -7.01
N VAL A 148 0.02 14.90 -5.90
CA VAL A 148 0.85 16.11 -5.89
C VAL A 148 2.26 15.78 -6.36
N LEU A 149 2.89 14.76 -5.77
CA LEU A 149 4.21 14.30 -6.18
C LEU A 149 4.24 13.97 -7.68
N ARG A 150 3.30 13.13 -8.14
CA ARG A 150 3.13 12.74 -9.55
C ARG A 150 3.07 13.95 -10.49
N LYS A 151 2.20 14.92 -10.20
CA LYS A 151 2.02 16.14 -11.01
C LYS A 151 3.25 17.06 -11.00
N ASN A 152 3.99 17.10 -9.89
CA ASN A 152 5.21 17.90 -9.80
C ASN A 152 6.42 17.21 -10.48
N PHE A 153 6.33 15.93 -10.84
CA PHE A 153 7.34 15.26 -11.67
C PHE A 153 7.22 15.57 -13.15
N ASP A 154 6.01 15.87 -13.64
CA ASP A 154 5.80 16.32 -15.02
C ASP A 154 6.29 17.76 -15.27
N VAL A 155 6.76 18.48 -14.24
CA VAL A 155 7.08 19.93 -14.31
C VAL A 155 8.57 20.25 -14.06
N ILE A 156 9.43 19.26 -13.77
CA ILE A 156 10.88 19.52 -13.68
C ILE A 156 11.58 19.04 -14.96
N VAL A 157 11.27 19.74 -16.06
CA VAL A 157 12.14 19.81 -17.24
C VAL A 157 12.29 21.28 -17.60
N ASN A 158 13.48 21.80 -17.26
CA ASN A 158 14.05 23.14 -17.52
C ASN A 158 13.51 24.32 -16.70
#